data_AF-A0A7W8QZX4-F1
#
_entry.id   AF-A0A7W8QZX4-F1
#
_cell.length_a   1.000
_cell.length_b   1.000
_cell.length_c   1.000
_cell.angle_alpha   90.00
_cell.angle_beta   90.00
_cell.angle_gamma   90.00
#
_symmetry.space_group_name_H-M   'P 1'
#
loop_
_entity.id
_entity.type
_entity.pdbx_description
1 polymer ?
#
loop_
_entity_poly.entity_id
_entity_poly.type
_entity_poly.pdbx_seq_one_letter_code
_entity_poly.pdbx_strand_id
1 'polypeptide(L)'
;MPRPKLKDEKDKLNYSVIIRVNEATFKRLENLAAGSGYRTVAEVARKILSNERLNIFHKDTSMNGVMEELALIRKELKAIGININQQTHYFHISENTAERAFYVNRTATLYQDVDSRVNRLLGTVGKLAEVWLQK
;
A
#
# COMPACT_ATOMS: atom_id res chain seq x y z
N MET A 1 -22.17 13.85 -2.97
CA MET A 1 -22.45 13.79 -4.42
C MET A 1 -23.95 13.65 -4.62
N PRO A 2 -24.55 14.43 -5.53
CA PRO A 2 -25.96 14.31 -5.89
C PRO A 2 -26.21 12.96 -6.57
N ARG A 3 -27.33 12.30 -6.25
CA ARG A 3 -27.74 11.04 -6.87
C ARG A 3 -28.06 11.28 -8.35
N PRO A 4 -27.44 10.57 -9.31
CA PRO A 4 -27.82 10.68 -10.72
C PRO A 4 -29.28 10.25 -10.88
N LYS A 5 -30.07 11.08 -11.57
CA LYS A 5 -31.48 10.79 -11.85
C LYS A 5 -31.55 9.62 -12.82
N LEU A 6 -32.22 8.53 -12.41
CA LEU A 6 -32.48 7.39 -13.30
C LEU A 6 -33.41 7.85 -14.43
N LYS A 7 -33.05 7.52 -15.67
CA LYS A 7 -33.76 7.96 -16.89
C LYS A 7 -34.97 7.08 -17.23
N ASP A 8 -34.92 5.79 -16.87
CA ASP A 8 -36.01 4.84 -17.14
C ASP A 8 -37.00 4.74 -15.98
N GLU A 9 -38.30 4.78 -16.30
CA GLU A 9 -39.40 4.64 -15.32
C GLU A 9 -39.36 3.30 -14.59
N LYS A 10 -38.90 2.24 -15.25
CA LYS A 10 -38.85 0.87 -14.71
C LYS A 10 -37.79 0.70 -13.61
N ASP A 11 -36.75 1.53 -13.61
CA ASP A 11 -35.67 1.45 -12.62
C ASP A 11 -35.90 2.39 -11.42
N LYS A 12 -37.00 3.14 -11.42
CA LYS A 12 -37.37 4.00 -10.30
C LYS A 12 -37.85 3.15 -9.12
N LEU A 13 -37.32 3.47 -7.93
CA LEU A 13 -37.72 2.85 -6.67
C LEU A 13 -39.08 3.39 -6.21
N ASN A 14 -40.16 2.91 -6.85
CA ASN A 14 -41.52 3.44 -6.64
C ASN A 14 -42.23 2.85 -5.40
N TYR A 15 -41.74 1.73 -4.87
CA TYR A 15 -42.39 0.99 -3.77
C TYR A 15 -41.48 0.90 -2.55
N SER A 16 -42.05 1.13 -1.36
CA SER A 16 -41.36 0.98 -0.08
C SER A 16 -41.65 -0.39 0.52
N VAL A 17 -40.61 -1.05 1.01
CA VAL A 17 -40.68 -2.37 1.66
C VAL A 17 -40.11 -2.22 3.07
N ILE A 18 -40.93 -2.48 4.09
CA ILE A 18 -40.54 -2.41 5.51
C ILE A 18 -40.56 -3.84 6.06
N ILE A 19 -39.40 -4.34 6.49
CA ILE A 19 -39.22 -5.69 7.00
C ILE A 19 -38.66 -5.62 8.41
N ARG A 20 -39.23 -6.41 9.33
CA ARG A 20 -38.65 -6.64 10.65
C ARG A 20 -37.72 -7.85 10.57
N VAL A 21 -36.49 -7.68 11.04
CA VAL A 21 -35.47 -8.73 11.08
C VAL A 21 -34.97 -8.91 12.51
N ASN A 22 -34.43 -10.09 12.79
CA ASN A 22 -33.76 -10.33 14.08
C ASN A 22 -32.37 -9.64 14.12
N GLU A 23 -31.81 -9.53 15.33
CA GLU A 23 -30.53 -8.84 15.54
C GLU A 23 -29.38 -9.49 14.75
N ALA A 24 -29.33 -10.82 14.69
CA ALA A 24 -28.30 -11.55 13.95
C ALA A 24 -28.30 -11.19 12.45
N THR A 25 -29.49 -11.10 11.85
CA THR A 25 -29.65 -10.74 10.43
C THR A 25 -29.32 -9.27 10.21
N PHE A 26 -29.71 -8.39 11.14
CA PHE A 26 -29.35 -6.98 11.07
C PHE A 26 -27.83 -6.76 11.09
N LYS A 27 -27.13 -7.37 12.06
CA LYS A 27 -25.66 -7.33 12.16
C LYS A 27 -24.98 -7.91 10.92
N ARG A 28 -25.52 -8.99 10.35
CA ARG A 28 -25.00 -9.56 9.10
C ARG A 28 -25.08 -8.56 7.94
N LEU A 29 -26.21 -7.86 7.79
CA LEU A 29 -26.39 -6.85 6.74
C LEU A 29 -25.51 -5.61 6.96
N GLU A 30 -25.32 -5.21 8.23
CA GLU A 30 -24.43 -4.12 8.62
C GLU A 30 -22.97 -4.42 8.26
N ASN A 31 -22.48 -5.61 8.61
CA ASN A 31 -21.14 -6.07 8.24
C ASN A 31 -20.94 -6.12 6.72
N LEU A 32 -21.95 -6.60 5.99
CA LEU A 32 -21.92 -6.59 4.53
C LEU A 32 -21.82 -5.16 4.01
N ALA A 33 -22.64 -4.21 4.50
CA ALA A 33 -22.59 -2.81 4.08
C ALA A 33 -21.21 -2.19 4.32
N ALA A 34 -20.62 -2.43 5.50
CA ALA A 34 -19.29 -1.94 5.85
C ALA A 34 -18.19 -2.47 4.91
N GLY A 35 -18.29 -3.73 4.49
CA GLY A 35 -17.29 -4.37 3.62
C GLY A 35 -17.46 -4.13 2.11
N SER A 36 -18.59 -3.57 1.65
CA SER A 36 -18.92 -3.54 0.21
C SER A 36 -19.09 -2.14 -0.38
N GLY A 37 -18.74 -1.11 0.38
CA GLY A 37 -18.77 0.29 -0.09
C GLY A 37 -20.18 0.85 -0.28
N TYR A 38 -21.23 0.14 0.13
CA TYR A 38 -22.61 0.63 0.13
C TYR A 38 -22.87 1.53 1.33
N ARG A 39 -23.74 2.53 1.15
CA ARG A 39 -23.98 3.56 2.18
C ARG A 39 -24.98 3.12 3.24
N THR A 40 -25.86 2.19 2.92
CA THR A 40 -26.95 1.80 3.81
C THR A 40 -27.24 0.30 3.75
N VAL A 41 -27.71 -0.25 4.86
CA VAL A 41 -28.24 -1.63 4.95
C VAL A 41 -29.35 -1.87 3.92
N ALA A 42 -30.16 -0.84 3.62
CA ALA A 42 -31.22 -0.91 2.62
C ALA A 42 -30.69 -1.12 1.19
N GLU A 43 -29.52 -0.58 0.84
CA GLU A 43 -28.89 -0.82 -0.47
C GLU A 43 -28.40 -2.28 -0.58
N VAL A 44 -27.82 -2.82 0.48
CA VAL A 44 -27.41 -4.23 0.56
C VAL A 44 -28.62 -5.15 0.45
N ALA A 45 -29.64 -4.90 1.28
CA ALA A 45 -30.87 -5.69 1.30
C ALA A 45 -31.57 -5.67 -0.07
N ARG A 46 -31.63 -4.51 -0.73
CA ARG A 46 -32.18 -4.38 -2.08
C ARG A 46 -31.42 -5.25 -3.07
N LYS A 47 -30.09 -5.20 -3.09
CA LYS A 47 -29.28 -6.04 -3.99
C LYS A 47 -29.48 -7.53 -3.73
N ILE A 48 -29.60 -7.94 -2.47
CA ILE A 48 -29.91 -9.33 -2.10
C ILE A 48 -31.30 -9.73 -2.65
N LEU A 49 -32.31 -8.87 -2.45
CA LEU A 49 -33.68 -9.12 -2.94
C LEU A 49 -33.76 -9.15 -4.48
N SER A 50 -32.97 -8.32 -5.16
CA SER A 50 -32.86 -8.28 -6.62
C SER A 50 -31.94 -9.37 -7.18
N ASN A 51 -31.38 -10.25 -6.33
CA ASN A 51 -30.41 -11.28 -6.70
C ASN A 51 -29.18 -10.75 -7.46
N GLU A 52 -28.77 -9.52 -7.13
CA GLU A 52 -27.62 -8.84 -7.71
C GLU A 52 -26.32 -9.24 -6.98
N ARG A 53 -25.20 -9.24 -7.72
CA ARG A 53 -23.88 -9.48 -7.12
C ARG A 53 -23.52 -8.37 -6.13
N LEU A 54 -23.10 -8.77 -4.93
CA LEU A 54 -22.51 -7.90 -3.91
C LEU A 54 -20.99 -7.94 -4.05
N ASN A 55 -20.39 -6.83 -4.49
CA ASN A 55 -18.94 -6.69 -4.48
C ASN A 55 -18.46 -6.30 -3.08
N ILE A 56 -17.88 -7.24 -2.35
CA ILE A 56 -17.23 -6.98 -1.05
C ILE A 56 -15.77 -6.66 -1.35
N PHE A 57 -15.33 -5.47 -0.96
CA PHE A 57 -13.94 -5.04 -1.09
C PHE A 57 -13.19 -5.45 0.17
N HIS A 58 -12.50 -6.59 0.09
CA HIS A 58 -11.55 -6.94 1.13
C HIS A 58 -10.25 -6.16 0.90
N LYS A 59 -9.94 -5.22 1.80
CA LYS A 59 -8.62 -4.57 1.78
C LYS A 59 -7.62 -5.54 2.41
N ASP A 60 -6.82 -6.20 1.57
CA ASP A 60 -5.71 -6.99 2.05
C ASP A 60 -4.62 -6.05 2.63
N THR A 61 -4.41 -6.14 3.93
CA THR A 61 -3.42 -5.34 4.66
C THR A 61 -2.15 -6.14 4.96
N SER A 62 -2.06 -7.41 4.54
CA SER A 62 -0.92 -8.29 4.82
C SER A 62 0.41 -7.70 4.35
N MET A 63 0.41 -6.98 3.23
CA MET A 63 1.62 -6.41 2.62
C MET A 63 1.96 -4.98 3.09
N ASN A 64 1.13 -4.35 3.92
CA ASN A 64 1.34 -2.95 4.30
C ASN A 64 2.68 -2.74 5.04
N GLY A 65 2.97 -3.56 6.06
CA GLY A 65 4.21 -3.41 6.84
C GLY A 65 5.47 -3.71 6.02
N VAL A 66 5.37 -4.68 5.10
CA VAL A 66 6.44 -5.01 4.17
C VAL A 66 6.72 -3.85 3.21
N MET A 67 5.67 -3.20 2.69
CA MET A 67 5.82 -2.06 1.80
C MET A 67 6.39 -0.83 2.52
N GLU A 68 6.07 -0.67 3.80
CA GLU A 68 6.66 0.36 4.67
C GLU A 68 8.16 0.15 4.86
N GLU A 69 8.60 -1.08 5.17
CA GLU A 69 10.04 -1.40 5.28
C GLU A 69 10.80 -1.12 3.97
N LEU A 70 10.25 -1.52 2.83
CA LEU A 70 10.86 -1.22 1.53
C LEU A 70 10.99 0.28 1.27
N ALA A 71 9.98 1.07 1.64
CA ALA A 71 10.02 2.52 1.48
C ALA A 71 11.12 3.16 2.34
N LEU A 72 11.33 2.67 3.57
CA LEU A 72 12.41 3.09 4.45
C LEU A 72 13.78 2.74 3.86
N ILE A 73 13.98 1.49 3.43
CA ILE A 73 15.27 1.06 2.85
C ILE A 73 15.59 1.87 1.59
N ARG A 74 14.60 2.14 0.72
CA ARG A 74 14.79 3.00 -0.46
C ARG A 74 15.26 4.41 -0.10
N LYS A 75 14.70 4.99 0.97
CA LYS A 75 15.08 6.33 1.45
C LYS A 75 16.53 6.34 1.95
N GLU A 76 16.93 5.31 2.68
CA GLU A 76 18.30 5.15 3.18
C GLU A 76 19.31 5.00 2.04
N LEU A 77 19.05 4.11 1.07
CA LEU A 77 19.92 3.92 -0.10
C LEU A 77 20.07 5.20 -0.92
N LYS A 78 18.98 5.97 -1.09
CA LYS A 78 19.04 7.27 -1.78
C LYS A 78 19.97 8.26 -1.06
N ALA A 79 19.89 8.33 0.27
CA ALA A 79 20.76 9.20 1.06
C ALA A 79 22.25 8.81 0.92
N ILE A 80 22.54 7.51 0.87
CA ILE A 80 23.92 7.03 0.68
C ILE A 80 24.43 7.34 -0.72
N GLY A 81 23.61 7.13 -1.76
CA GLY A 81 23.96 7.49 -3.13
C GLY A 81 24.30 8.98 -3.28
N ILE A 82 23.54 9.85 -2.62
CA ILE A 82 23.82 11.30 -2.57
C ILE A 82 25.18 11.57 -1.89
N ASN A 83 25.43 10.93 -0.75
CA ASN A 83 26.69 11.11 -0.02
C ASN A 83 27.90 10.62 -0.82
N ILE A 84 27.81 9.45 -1.46
CA ILE A 84 28.87 8.91 -2.33
C ILE A 84 29.15 9.89 -3.46
N ASN A 85 28.11 10.35 -4.17
CA ASN A 85 28.26 11.30 -5.27
C ASN A 85 28.96 12.60 -4.81
N GLN A 86 28.64 13.07 -3.60
CA GLN A 86 29.28 14.24 -3.02
C GLN A 86 30.76 13.99 -2.68
N GLN A 87 31.12 12.82 -2.13
CA GLN A 87 32.54 12.49 -1.88
C GLN A 87 33.33 12.34 -3.18
N THR A 88 32.74 11.72 -4.21
CA THR A 88 33.37 11.61 -5.55
C THR A 88 33.61 12.98 -6.16
N HIS A 89 32.64 13.90 -6.03
CA HIS A 89 32.79 15.28 -6.48
C HIS A 89 33.93 16.01 -5.75
N TYR A 90 34.03 15.89 -4.42
CA TYR A 90 35.13 16.48 -3.65
C TYR A 90 36.49 15.89 -4.01
N PHE A 91 36.57 14.58 -4.22
CA PHE A 91 37.79 13.94 -4.71
C PHE A 91 38.25 14.52 -6.05
N HIS A 92 37.32 14.65 -7.00
CA HIS A 92 37.61 15.17 -8.35
C HIS A 92 38.12 16.62 -8.34
N ILE A 93 37.62 17.46 -7.43
CA ILE A 93 37.97 18.89 -7.36
C ILE A 93 39.22 19.13 -6.49
N SER A 94 39.58 18.21 -5.60
CA SER A 94 40.74 18.38 -4.72
C SER A 94 42.07 18.40 -5.49
N GLU A 95 42.86 19.44 -5.27
CA GLU A 95 44.17 19.65 -5.91
C GLU A 95 45.32 19.01 -5.10
N ASN A 96 45.09 18.72 -3.82
CA ASN A 96 46.07 18.15 -2.88
C ASN A 96 45.94 16.62 -2.74
N THR A 97 47.04 15.89 -2.83
CA THR A 97 47.11 14.44 -2.66
C THR A 97 46.66 13.94 -1.28
N ALA A 98 46.86 14.73 -0.22
CA ALA A 98 46.41 14.37 1.13
C ALA A 98 44.87 14.43 1.27
N GLU A 99 44.23 15.42 0.65
CA GLU A 99 42.77 15.54 0.59
C GLU A 99 42.15 14.40 -0.22
N ARG A 100 42.77 14.04 -1.36
CA ARG A 100 42.33 12.88 -2.16
C ARG A 100 42.33 11.59 -1.35
N ALA A 101 43.41 11.33 -0.60
CA ALA A 101 43.51 10.14 0.25
C ALA A 101 42.42 10.12 1.35
N PHE A 102 42.09 11.29 1.92
CA PHE A 102 41.02 11.43 2.91
C PHE A 102 39.64 11.06 2.31
N TYR A 103 39.30 11.61 1.13
CA TYR A 103 38.02 11.33 0.48
C TYR A 103 37.89 9.88 -0.02
N VAL A 104 38.99 9.25 -0.44
CA VAL A 104 39.01 7.82 -0.82
C VAL A 104 38.69 6.94 0.39
N ASN A 105 39.32 7.18 1.53
CA ASN A 105 39.03 6.41 2.76
C ASN A 105 37.58 6.59 3.21
N ARG A 106 37.07 7.82 3.18
CA ARG A 106 35.66 8.11 3.50
C ARG A 106 34.69 7.36 2.57
N THR A 107 35.02 7.31 1.29
CA THR A 107 34.22 6.61 0.27
C THR A 107 34.24 5.10 0.51
N ALA A 108 35.39 4.52 0.83
CA ALA A 108 35.51 3.09 1.16
C ALA A 108 34.64 2.69 2.37
N THR A 109 34.60 3.52 3.42
CA THR A 109 33.72 3.28 4.58
C THR A 109 32.24 3.38 4.21
N LEU A 110 31.86 4.32 3.33
CA LEU A 110 30.48 4.44 2.84
C LEU A 110 30.05 3.20 2.04
N TYR A 111 30.95 2.62 1.23
CA TYR A 111 30.67 1.37 0.51
C TYR A 111 30.43 0.17 1.45
N GLN A 112 31.13 0.10 2.58
CA GLN A 112 30.86 -0.93 3.59
C GLN A 112 29.46 -0.77 4.23
N ASP A 113 29.00 0.46 4.47
CA ASP A 113 27.65 0.71 4.98
C ASP A 113 26.57 0.36 3.94
N VAL A 114 26.83 0.61 2.64
CA VAL A 114 25.95 0.19 1.54
C VAL A 114 25.73 -1.33 1.56
N ASP A 115 26.81 -2.10 1.67
CA ASP A 115 26.74 -3.57 1.60
C ASP A 115 25.83 -4.14 2.70
N SER A 116 25.96 -3.63 3.92
CA SER A 116 25.10 -4.01 5.04
C SER A 116 23.61 -3.76 4.78
N ARG A 117 23.27 -2.64 4.11
CA ARG A 117 21.90 -2.26 3.80
C ARG A 117 21.34 -2.98 2.58
N VAL A 118 22.19 -3.29 1.60
CA VAL A 118 21.84 -4.14 0.46
C VAL A 118 21.51 -5.55 0.96
N ASN A 119 22.30 -6.10 1.89
CA ASN A 119 21.99 -7.39 2.51
C ASN A 119 20.65 -7.37 3.26
N ARG A 120 20.34 -6.29 3.98
CA ARG A 120 19.02 -6.09 4.62
C ARG A 120 17.89 -6.00 3.59
N LEU A 121 18.08 -5.26 2.50
CA LEU A 121 17.13 -5.18 1.38
C LEU A 121 16.84 -6.57 0.79
N LEU A 122 17.89 -7.33 0.47
CA LEU A 122 17.77 -8.68 -0.07
C LEU A 122 17.01 -9.61 0.88
N GLY A 123 17.22 -9.47 2.20
CA GLY A 123 16.45 -10.18 3.21
C GLY A 123 14.95 -9.84 3.19
N THR A 124 14.59 -8.55 3.10
CA THR A 124 13.19 -8.12 3.00
C THR A 124 12.55 -8.57 1.69
N VAL A 125 13.28 -8.52 0.58
CA VAL A 125 12.84 -9.05 -0.73
C VAL A 125 12.64 -10.57 -0.70
N GLY A 126 13.49 -11.31 0.02
CA GLY A 126 13.32 -12.75 0.25
C GLY A 126 12.00 -13.06 0.97
N LYS A 127 11.68 -12.34 2.04
CA LYS A 127 10.39 -12.48 2.76
C LYS A 127 9.18 -12.14 1.88
N LEU A 128 9.32 -11.14 1.00
CA LEU A 128 8.32 -10.82 -0.02
C LEU A 128 8.11 -11.96 -1.00
N ALA A 129 9.20 -12.56 -1.48
CA ALA A 129 9.16 -13.68 -2.40
C ALA A 129 8.47 -14.90 -1.75
N GLU A 130 8.68 -15.16 -0.46
CA GLU A 130 8.00 -16.25 0.26
C GLU A 130 6.48 -16.08 0.34
N VAL A 131 5.99 -14.86 0.57
CA VAL A 131 4.54 -14.58 0.62
C VAL A 131 3.92 -14.57 -0.79
N TRP A 132 4.66 -14.11 -1.79
CA TRP A 132 4.12 -13.90 -3.14
C TRP A 132 4.28 -15.10 -4.08
N LEU A 133 5.29 -15.95 -3.87
CA LEU A 133 5.49 -17.21 -4.60
C LEU A 133 4.82 -18.41 -3.93
N GLN A 134 3.91 -18.19 -2.97
CA GLN A 134 3.09 -19.27 -2.39
C GLN A 134 2.50 -20.14 -3.52
N LYS A 135 3.07 -21.33 -3.67
CA LYS A 135 2.46 -22.48 -4.37
C LYS A 135 1.55 -23.20 -3.40
#